data_AF-A0A918U6X8-F1
#
_entry.id   AF-A0A918U6X8-F1
#
_cell.length_a   1.000
_cell.length_b   1.000
_cell.length_c   1.000
_cell.angle_alpha   90.00
_cell.angle_beta   90.00
_cell.angle_gamma   90.00
#
_symmetry.space_group_name_H-M   'P 1'
#
loop_
_entity.id
_entity.type
_entity.pdbx_description
1 polymer ?
#
loop_
_entity_poly.entity_id
_entity_poly.type
_entity_poly.pdbx_seq_one_letter_code
_entity_poly.pdbx_strand_id
1 'polypeptide(L)'
;MLPDASGKAARGSQGALMQDQHRSATYHLARHDKIPIGSLVHVEDYKGERADIFLHKDHADSRLRAEFNHITSHQIGHGMWRQRWTHEGRMQQPSEGLEIAVSRWEIIPAHRMPSGTILMTVEEKGLCVWLIREGYCTRALRDEMNRMLGRIAGDGLWIQDWYDYDEALLTSPLIPVCL
;
A
#
# COMPACT_ATOMS: atom_id res chain seq x y z
N MET A 1 29.70 -57.91 1.31
CA MET A 1 30.21 -56.90 0.36
C MET A 1 28.99 -56.09 -0.07
N LEU A 2 28.80 -54.93 0.57
CA LEU A 2 27.60 -54.09 0.44
C LEU A 2 27.87 -52.98 -0.59
N PRO A 3 26.90 -52.60 -1.45
CA PRO A 3 27.08 -51.47 -2.35
C PRO A 3 26.86 -50.14 -1.60
N ASP A 4 27.76 -49.20 -1.91
CA ASP A 4 27.84 -47.84 -1.39
C ASP A 4 26.73 -46.96 -2.00
N ALA A 5 25.80 -46.50 -1.15
CA ALA A 5 24.70 -45.62 -1.51
C ALA A 5 25.10 -44.15 -1.31
N SER A 6 25.97 -43.66 -2.19
CA SER A 6 26.36 -42.26 -2.26
C SER A 6 25.32 -41.43 -3.03
N GLY A 7 24.22 -41.09 -2.36
CA GLY A 7 23.18 -40.18 -2.88
C GLY A 7 23.65 -38.71 -2.86
N LYS A 8 24.02 -38.17 -4.03
CA LYS A 8 24.21 -36.72 -4.22
C LYS A 8 22.86 -36.00 -4.14
N ALA A 9 22.59 -35.37 -3.01
CA ALA A 9 21.49 -34.40 -2.89
C ALA A 9 21.79 -33.19 -3.79
N ALA A 10 21.03 -33.05 -4.87
CA ALA A 10 21.01 -31.84 -5.68
C ALA A 10 20.48 -30.69 -4.82
N ARG A 11 21.36 -29.79 -4.39
CA ARG A 11 20.95 -28.49 -3.86
C ARG A 11 20.29 -27.73 -5.00
N GLY A 12 18.97 -27.77 -5.04
CA GLY A 12 18.18 -26.89 -5.89
C GLY A 12 18.57 -25.47 -5.55
N SER A 13 19.19 -24.79 -6.52
CA SER A 13 19.40 -23.35 -6.46
C SER A 13 18.02 -22.70 -6.29
N GLN A 14 17.69 -22.28 -5.07
CA GLN A 14 16.77 -21.15 -4.85
C GLN A 14 17.44 -19.93 -5.49
N GLY A 15 17.37 -19.89 -6.82
CA GLY A 15 17.82 -18.77 -7.63
C GLY A 15 16.95 -17.59 -7.24
N ALA A 16 17.61 -16.58 -6.71
CA ALA A 16 17.09 -15.26 -6.41
C ALA A 16 16.20 -14.74 -7.55
N LEU A 17 14.89 -14.98 -7.44
CA LEU A 17 13.88 -14.05 -7.91
C LEU A 17 13.67 -13.07 -6.77
N MET A 18 14.69 -12.25 -6.49
CA MET A 18 14.44 -10.93 -5.92
C MET A 18 13.68 -10.17 -7.00
N GLN A 19 12.37 -10.42 -7.07
CA GLN A 19 11.45 -9.63 -7.87
C GLN A 19 11.65 -8.18 -7.45
N ASP A 20 11.84 -7.30 -8.43
CA ASP A 20 11.93 -5.86 -8.24
C ASP A 20 10.68 -5.38 -7.49
N GLN A 21 10.78 -5.33 -6.16
CA GLN A 21 9.76 -4.79 -5.29
C GLN A 21 9.85 -3.28 -5.43
N HIS A 22 8.74 -2.65 -5.79
CA HIS A 22 8.67 -1.20 -5.79
C HIS A 22 9.04 -0.68 -4.41
N ARG A 23 9.88 0.34 -4.38
CA ARG A 23 10.48 0.86 -3.14
C ARG A 23 9.84 2.15 -2.67
N SER A 24 8.82 2.65 -3.37
CA SER A 24 8.24 3.95 -3.04
C SER A 24 6.81 4.12 -3.53
N ALA A 25 6.06 4.94 -2.80
CA ALA A 25 4.84 5.57 -3.29
C ALA A 25 4.93 7.07 -2.99
N THR A 26 4.57 7.90 -3.95
CA THR A 26 4.69 9.36 -3.86
C THR A 26 3.38 10.04 -4.16
N TYR A 27 2.97 10.93 -3.27
CA TYR A 27 1.81 11.79 -3.40
C TYR A 27 2.17 13.11 -4.07
N HIS A 28 1.32 13.53 -5.00
CA HIS A 28 1.42 14.75 -5.77
C HIS A 28 0.14 15.56 -5.64
N LEU A 29 0.26 16.89 -5.67
CA LEU A 29 -0.89 17.73 -6.03
C LEU A 29 -0.92 17.81 -7.54
N ALA A 30 -2.01 17.36 -8.14
CA ALA A 30 -2.13 17.22 -9.58
C ALA A 30 -2.15 18.58 -10.29
N ARG A 31 -1.56 18.58 -11.49
CA ARG A 31 -1.90 19.55 -12.53
C ARG A 31 -3.25 19.14 -13.14
N HIS A 32 -3.98 20.10 -13.72
CA HIS A 32 -5.36 19.91 -14.19
C HIS A 32 -5.52 18.76 -15.21
N ASP A 33 -4.45 18.39 -15.91
CA ASP A 33 -4.41 17.38 -16.95
C ASP A 33 -4.09 15.96 -16.45
N LYS A 34 -3.69 15.81 -15.19
CA LYS A 34 -3.25 14.53 -14.63
C LYS A 34 -4.34 13.70 -13.96
N ILE A 35 -5.48 14.31 -13.64
CA ILE A 35 -6.63 13.59 -13.06
C ILE A 35 -7.74 13.52 -14.12
N PRO A 36 -8.31 12.34 -14.39
CA PRO A 36 -9.45 12.21 -15.28
C PRO A 36 -10.59 13.15 -14.91
N ILE A 37 -11.31 13.65 -15.91
CA ILE A 37 -12.46 14.54 -15.69
C ILE A 37 -13.48 13.85 -14.77
N GLY A 38 -13.86 14.54 -13.69
CA GLY A 38 -14.82 14.04 -12.71
C GLY A 38 -14.21 13.22 -11.56
N SER A 39 -12.90 13.00 -11.56
CA SER A 39 -12.16 12.36 -10.47
C SER A 39 -11.42 13.38 -9.61
N LEU A 40 -11.14 12.99 -8.36
CA LEU A 40 -10.32 13.71 -7.40
C LEU A 40 -8.99 13.00 -7.09
N VAL A 41 -8.88 11.72 -7.46
CA VAL A 41 -7.66 10.92 -7.28
C VAL A 41 -7.31 10.21 -8.58
N HIS A 42 -6.03 10.14 -8.88
CA HIS A 42 -5.49 9.26 -9.92
C HIS A 42 -4.24 8.55 -9.42
N VAL A 43 -4.05 7.29 -9.79
CA VAL A 43 -2.85 6.54 -9.47
C VAL A 43 -2.20 6.10 -10.77
N GLU A 44 -0.97 6.54 -10.98
CA GLU A 44 -0.07 5.96 -11.97
C GLU A 44 0.83 4.95 -11.25
N ASP A 45 1.03 3.78 -11.84
CA ASP A 45 1.90 2.77 -11.27
C ASP A 45 2.95 2.35 -12.30
N TYR A 46 4.19 2.22 -11.83
CA TYR A 46 5.36 1.95 -12.65
C TYR A 46 6.02 0.67 -12.14
N LYS A 47 5.85 -0.43 -12.87
CA LYS A 47 6.28 -1.78 -12.49
C LYS A 47 7.72 -1.79 -11.95
N GLY A 48 7.90 -2.37 -10.76
CA GLY A 48 9.16 -2.51 -10.03
C GLY A 48 9.70 -1.23 -9.37
N GLU A 49 9.08 -0.08 -9.57
CA GLU A 49 9.70 1.21 -9.25
C GLU A 49 8.91 2.00 -8.20
N ARG A 50 7.74 2.52 -8.58
CA ARG A 50 7.02 3.55 -7.84
C ARG A 50 5.53 3.55 -8.17
N ALA A 51 4.70 3.87 -7.18
CA ALA A 51 3.34 4.32 -7.40
C ALA A 51 3.25 5.84 -7.20
N ASP A 52 2.66 6.57 -8.15
CA ASP A 52 2.39 8.00 -8.03
C ASP A 52 0.89 8.22 -7.77
N ILE A 53 0.57 8.86 -6.66
CA ILE A 53 -0.80 9.18 -6.24
C ILE A 53 -1.03 10.67 -6.44
N PHE A 54 -1.85 11.02 -7.42
CA PHE A 54 -2.20 12.39 -7.75
C PHE A 54 -3.50 12.78 -7.06
N LEU A 55 -3.44 13.82 -6.22
CA LEU A 55 -4.58 14.39 -5.50
C LEU A 55 -5.01 15.70 -6.17
N HIS A 56 -6.31 15.92 -6.31
CA HIS A 56 -6.83 17.18 -6.86
C HIS A 56 -6.44 18.35 -5.95
N LYS A 57 -5.72 19.34 -6.50
CA LYS A 57 -5.11 20.44 -5.73
C LYS A 57 -6.10 21.29 -4.93
N ASP A 58 -7.34 21.42 -5.42
CA ASP A 58 -8.39 22.20 -4.74
C ASP A 58 -9.04 21.43 -3.58
N HIS A 59 -8.71 20.14 -3.43
CA HIS A 59 -9.29 19.27 -2.41
C HIS A 59 -8.29 18.77 -1.36
N ALA A 60 -7.01 19.10 -1.51
CA ALA A 60 -5.93 18.74 -0.60
C ALA A 60 -4.96 19.90 -0.38
N ASP A 61 -4.62 20.15 0.88
CA ASP A 61 -3.58 21.11 1.25
C ASP A 61 -2.18 20.57 0.89
N SER A 62 -1.27 21.44 0.44
CA SER A 62 0.09 21.04 0.04
C SER A 62 0.92 20.49 1.19
N ARG A 63 0.61 20.87 2.43
CA ARG A 63 1.23 20.33 3.64
C ARG A 63 0.78 18.89 3.91
N LEU A 64 -0.48 18.57 3.61
CA LEU A 64 -0.98 17.20 3.72
C LEU A 64 -0.21 16.25 2.78
N ARG A 65 0.02 16.68 1.53
CA ARG A 65 0.87 15.94 0.58
C ARG A 65 2.28 15.68 1.15
N ALA A 66 2.89 16.68 1.79
CA ALA A 66 4.23 16.54 2.36
C ALA A 66 4.27 15.48 3.48
N GLU A 67 3.27 15.49 4.37
CA GLU A 67 3.14 14.50 5.44
C GLU A 67 2.90 13.08 4.91
N PHE A 68 2.04 12.93 3.90
CA PHE A 68 1.85 11.64 3.25
C PHE A 68 3.15 11.10 2.69
N ASN A 69 3.94 11.92 1.98
CA ASN A 69 5.23 11.50 1.45
C ASN A 69 6.21 11.13 2.55
N HIS A 70 6.24 11.87 3.65
CA HIS A 70 7.10 11.58 4.79
C HIS A 70 6.78 10.19 5.39
N ILE A 71 5.51 9.96 5.76
CA ILE A 71 5.08 8.71 6.38
C ILE A 71 5.19 7.54 5.41
N THR A 72 4.73 7.71 4.17
CA THR A 72 4.75 6.65 3.16
C THR A 72 6.17 6.23 2.79
N SER A 73 7.10 7.19 2.69
CA SER A 73 8.52 6.89 2.50
C SER A 73 9.09 6.07 3.66
N HIS A 74 8.67 6.34 4.90
CA HIS A 74 9.09 5.56 6.06
C HIS A 74 8.53 4.14 6.00
N GLN A 75 7.20 3.99 5.85
CA GLN A 75 6.54 2.69 5.80
C GLN A 75 7.11 1.77 4.70
N ILE A 76 7.25 2.28 3.48
CA ILE A 76 7.74 1.49 2.34
C ILE A 76 9.25 1.30 2.42
N GLY A 77 10.00 2.34 2.81
CA GLY A 77 11.45 2.26 2.98
C GLY A 77 11.87 1.23 4.03
N HIS A 78 11.03 1.01 5.05
CA HIS A 78 11.20 -0.02 6.06
C HIS A 78 10.41 -1.30 5.77
N GLY A 79 9.94 -1.51 4.54
CA GLY A 79 9.29 -2.75 4.11
C GLY A 79 8.00 -3.12 4.85
N MET A 80 7.35 -2.18 5.55
CA MET A 80 6.07 -2.41 6.23
C MET A 80 4.92 -2.60 5.25
N TRP A 81 5.12 -2.13 4.02
CA TRP A 81 4.18 -2.28 2.91
C TRP A 81 4.96 -2.66 1.65
N ARG A 82 4.49 -3.70 0.97
CA ARG A 82 5.06 -4.16 -0.28
C ARG A 82 3.99 -4.34 -1.34
N GLN A 83 4.36 -4.02 -2.56
CA GLN A 83 3.52 -4.19 -3.73
C GLN A 83 3.54 -5.66 -4.18
N ARG A 84 2.38 -6.20 -4.57
CA ARG A 84 2.19 -7.64 -4.85
C ARG A 84 1.54 -7.96 -6.21
N TRP A 85 1.27 -6.98 -7.07
CA TRP A 85 0.76 -7.28 -8.41
C TRP A 85 1.87 -7.59 -9.42
N THR A 86 1.55 -8.44 -10.39
CA THR A 86 2.52 -9.11 -11.27
C THR A 86 2.45 -8.62 -12.73
N HIS A 87 1.57 -7.67 -13.05
CA HIS A 87 1.33 -7.15 -14.41
C HIS A 87 0.97 -5.66 -14.41
N GLU A 88 1.37 -4.94 -15.46
CA GLU A 88 0.87 -3.59 -15.75
C GLU A 88 -0.65 -3.62 -15.96
N GLY A 89 -1.35 -2.56 -15.54
CA GLY A 89 -2.79 -2.46 -15.80
C GLY A 89 -3.69 -2.97 -14.68
N ARG A 90 -3.16 -3.57 -13.59
CA ARG A 90 -4.01 -4.14 -12.53
C ARG A 90 -4.85 -3.09 -11.81
N MET A 91 -4.40 -1.82 -11.75
CA MET A 91 -5.17 -0.65 -11.26
C MET A 91 -6.28 -0.17 -12.21
N GLN A 92 -6.39 -0.72 -13.41
CA GLN A 92 -7.39 -0.33 -14.42
C GLN A 92 -8.49 -1.38 -14.56
N GLN A 93 -8.28 -2.60 -14.06
CA GLN A 93 -9.28 -3.67 -14.04
C GLN A 93 -10.44 -3.40 -13.04
N PRO A 94 -11.48 -4.24 -12.95
CA PRO A 94 -12.43 -4.16 -11.85
C PRO A 94 -11.78 -4.53 -10.49
N SER A 95 -12.41 -4.11 -9.40
CA SER A 95 -12.07 -4.60 -8.06
C SER A 95 -12.57 -6.04 -7.90
N GLU A 96 -11.83 -6.86 -7.14
CA GLU A 96 -12.20 -8.26 -6.86
C GLU A 96 -12.94 -8.41 -5.53
N GLY A 97 -12.83 -7.44 -4.62
CA GLY A 97 -13.51 -7.46 -3.33
C GLY A 97 -12.92 -8.51 -2.39
N LEU A 98 -11.60 -8.72 -2.42
CA LEU A 98 -10.95 -9.80 -1.64
C LEU A 98 -10.83 -9.49 -0.14
N GLU A 99 -10.95 -8.21 0.24
CA GLU A 99 -10.86 -7.73 1.62
C GLU A 99 -9.60 -8.20 2.38
N ILE A 100 -8.47 -8.35 1.67
CA ILE A 100 -7.20 -8.84 2.22
C ILE A 100 -6.65 -7.93 3.32
N ALA A 101 -6.80 -6.62 3.15
CA ALA A 101 -6.43 -5.61 4.12
C ALA A 101 -7.31 -4.37 3.98
N VAL A 102 -7.40 -3.58 5.05
CA VAL A 102 -8.11 -2.32 5.09
C VAL A 102 -7.11 -1.17 5.18
N SER A 103 -7.08 -0.31 4.16
CA SER A 103 -6.47 1.01 4.27
C SER A 103 -7.53 2.07 4.05
N ARG A 104 -7.62 3.08 4.91
CA ARG A 104 -8.60 4.17 4.73
C ARG A 104 -8.17 5.47 5.36
N TRP A 105 -8.68 6.56 4.82
CA TRP A 105 -8.57 7.91 5.35
C TRP A 105 -9.78 8.25 6.22
N GLU A 106 -9.51 8.90 7.35
CA GLU A 106 -10.52 9.46 8.24
C GLU A 106 -10.21 10.93 8.52
N ILE A 107 -11.21 11.79 8.39
CA ILE A 107 -11.07 13.20 8.75
C ILE A 107 -11.43 13.36 10.23
N ILE A 108 -10.47 13.80 11.03
CA ILE A 108 -10.57 13.93 12.47
C ILE A 108 -10.65 15.41 12.86
N PRO A 109 -11.58 15.79 13.76
CA PRO A 109 -11.67 17.16 14.26
C PRO A 109 -10.33 17.66 14.81
N ALA A 110 -9.98 18.91 14.52
CA ALA A 110 -8.67 19.47 14.85
C ALA A 110 -8.30 19.36 16.35
N HIS A 111 -9.28 19.46 17.25
CA HIS A 111 -9.06 19.38 18.70
C HIS A 111 -8.78 17.95 19.21
N ARG A 112 -8.96 16.92 18.38
CA ARG A 112 -8.65 15.52 18.69
C ARG A 112 -7.27 15.07 18.20
N MET A 113 -6.55 15.93 17.48
CA MET A 113 -5.22 15.67 16.96
C MET A 113 -4.17 16.42 17.79
N PRO A 114 -3.01 15.81 18.11
CA PRO A 114 -1.93 16.52 18.81
C PRO A 114 -1.56 17.82 18.10
N SER A 115 -1.24 18.87 18.86
CA SER A 115 -0.97 20.20 18.27
C SER A 115 0.13 20.12 17.22
N GLY A 116 -0.09 20.76 16.06
CA GLY A 116 0.83 20.73 14.92
C GLY A 116 0.74 19.49 14.03
N THR A 117 0.15 18.38 14.49
CA THR A 117 0.03 17.15 13.68
C THR A 117 -1.07 17.27 12.65
N ILE A 118 -0.74 17.11 11.37
CA ILE A 118 -1.69 17.16 10.24
C ILE A 118 -2.19 15.76 9.88
N LEU A 119 -1.29 14.77 9.92
CA LEU A 119 -1.53 13.39 9.54
C LEU A 119 -0.95 12.47 10.62
N MET A 120 -1.64 11.38 10.92
CA MET A 120 -1.16 10.31 11.78
C MET A 120 -1.68 8.98 11.22
N THR A 121 -0.92 7.91 11.40
CA THR A 121 -1.37 6.55 11.05
C THR A 121 -1.66 5.76 12.31
N VAL A 122 -2.74 4.97 12.25
CA VAL A 122 -3.04 3.91 13.22
C VAL A 122 -2.98 2.61 12.44
N GLU A 123 -2.03 1.76 12.79
CA GLU A 123 -1.75 0.53 12.08
C GLU A 123 -1.90 -0.67 13.01
N GLU A 124 -2.63 -1.68 12.52
CA GLU A 124 -2.74 -3.01 13.10
C GLU A 124 -2.57 -4.05 11.98
N LYS A 125 -2.49 -5.34 12.31
CA LYS A 125 -2.36 -6.40 11.29
C LYS A 125 -3.59 -6.40 10.37
N GLY A 126 -3.37 -6.12 9.09
CA GLY A 126 -4.43 -6.03 8.08
C GLY A 126 -5.19 -4.70 8.09
N LEU A 127 -4.76 -3.71 8.87
CA LEU A 127 -5.45 -2.42 9.02
C LEU A 127 -4.46 -1.26 9.04
N CYS A 128 -4.74 -0.22 8.26
CA CYS A 128 -4.05 1.07 8.32
C CYS A 128 -5.03 2.21 8.13
N VAL A 129 -5.24 2.99 9.19
CA VAL A 129 -6.11 4.16 9.17
C VAL A 129 -5.26 5.42 9.17
N TRP A 130 -5.41 6.23 8.13
CA TRP A 130 -4.78 7.54 7.98
C TRP A 130 -5.69 8.61 8.56
N LEU A 131 -5.35 9.11 9.74
CA LEU A 131 -6.08 10.15 10.46
C LEU A 131 -5.61 11.54 9.98
N ILE A 132 -6.48 12.22 9.24
CA ILE A 132 -6.22 13.53 8.64
C ILE A 132 -6.92 14.61 9.46
N ARG A 133 -6.18 15.64 9.88
CA ARG A 133 -6.74 16.80 10.56
C ARG A 133 -7.77 17.51 9.66
N GLU A 134 -8.93 17.84 10.23
CA GLU A 134 -9.97 18.64 9.58
C GLU A 134 -9.40 19.94 8.97
N GLY A 135 -9.83 20.24 7.74
CA GLY A 135 -9.39 21.40 6.97
C GLY A 135 -8.25 21.11 5.98
N TYR A 136 -7.58 19.95 6.07
CA TYR A 136 -6.47 19.60 5.18
C TYR A 136 -6.88 18.80 3.93
N CYS A 137 -8.06 18.18 3.95
CA CYS A 137 -8.70 17.64 2.77
C CYS A 137 -10.23 17.75 2.86
N THR A 138 -10.88 17.68 1.72
CA THR A 138 -12.35 17.62 1.65
C THR A 138 -12.86 16.20 1.88
N ARG A 139 -14.12 16.08 2.35
CA ARG A 139 -14.80 14.78 2.49
C ARG A 139 -14.92 14.05 1.15
N ALA A 140 -15.14 14.78 0.06
CA ALA A 140 -15.22 14.20 -1.28
C ALA A 140 -13.92 13.50 -1.69
N LEU A 141 -12.76 14.15 -1.44
CA LEU A 141 -11.46 13.53 -1.70
C LEU A 141 -11.21 12.31 -0.81
N ARG A 142 -11.54 12.40 0.49
CA ARG A 142 -11.46 11.25 1.40
C ARG A 142 -12.27 10.06 0.86
N ASP A 143 -13.51 10.29 0.44
CA ASP A 143 -14.38 9.22 -0.04
C ASP A 143 -13.86 8.56 -1.31
N GLU A 144 -13.36 9.36 -2.25
CA GLU A 144 -12.78 8.82 -3.48
C GLU A 144 -11.48 8.08 -3.22
N MET A 145 -10.63 8.62 -2.35
CA MET A 145 -9.41 7.94 -1.92
C MET A 145 -9.71 6.63 -1.20
N ASN A 146 -10.76 6.57 -0.38
CA ASN A 146 -11.16 5.33 0.30
C ASN A 146 -11.66 4.26 -0.67
N ARG A 147 -12.35 4.63 -1.74
CA ARG A 147 -12.70 3.68 -2.82
C ARG A 147 -11.44 3.14 -3.49
N MET A 148 -10.48 4.01 -3.76
CA MET A 148 -9.19 3.63 -4.33
C MET A 148 -8.37 2.75 -3.36
N LEU A 149 -8.36 3.04 -2.06
CA LEU A 149 -7.63 2.25 -1.06
C LEU A 149 -8.29 0.89 -0.81
N GLY A 150 -9.62 0.81 -0.87
CA GLY A 150 -10.34 -0.46 -0.84
C GLY A 150 -9.89 -1.39 -1.97
N ARG A 151 -9.49 -0.83 -3.11
CA ARG A 151 -8.88 -1.60 -4.19
C ARG A 151 -7.40 -1.91 -3.91
N ILE A 152 -6.61 -0.91 -3.54
CA ILE A 152 -5.16 -1.09 -3.34
C ILE A 152 -4.86 -2.10 -2.21
N ALA A 153 -5.44 -1.90 -1.04
CA ALA A 153 -5.22 -2.78 0.11
C ALA A 153 -6.19 -3.97 0.10
N GLY A 154 -7.48 -3.73 -0.21
CA GLY A 154 -8.50 -4.79 -0.14
C GLY A 154 -8.32 -5.87 -1.19
N ASP A 155 -7.88 -5.55 -2.41
CA ASP A 155 -7.56 -6.57 -3.42
C ASP A 155 -6.12 -7.09 -3.32
N GLY A 156 -5.41 -6.78 -2.21
CA GLY A 156 -4.07 -7.29 -1.93
C GLY A 156 -3.00 -6.84 -2.92
N LEU A 157 -3.24 -5.69 -3.56
CA LEU A 157 -2.32 -5.11 -4.52
C LEU A 157 -1.10 -4.51 -3.83
N TRP A 158 -1.34 -4.01 -2.63
CA TRP A 158 -0.34 -3.72 -1.61
C TRP A 158 -0.64 -4.59 -0.40
N ILE A 159 0.40 -5.26 0.09
CA ILE A 159 0.36 -6.09 1.28
C ILE A 159 1.04 -5.33 2.39
N GLN A 160 0.42 -5.36 3.57
CA GLN A 160 1.06 -4.93 4.80
C GLN A 160 1.91 -6.08 5.33
N ASP A 161 3.21 -5.85 5.45
CA ASP A 161 4.15 -6.77 6.06
C ASP A 161 4.41 -6.30 7.48
N TRP A 162 3.70 -6.91 8.43
CA TRP A 162 4.15 -6.88 9.80
C TRP A 162 5.33 -7.83 9.92
N TYR A 163 6.39 -7.38 10.62
CA TYR A 163 7.50 -8.23 11.02
C TYR A 163 7.02 -9.34 11.98
N ASP A 164 6.29 -10.33 11.48
CA ASP A 164 6.15 -11.60 12.16
C ASP A 164 7.47 -12.36 11.89
N TYR A 165 8.33 -12.37 12.89
CA TYR A 165 9.51 -13.24 13.04
C TYR A 165 9.10 -14.72 13.11
N ASP A 166 8.28 -15.20 12.16
CA ASP A 166 7.92 -16.62 12.08
C ASP A 166 7.72 -17.04 10.61
N GLU A 167 8.84 -17.46 9.99
CA GLU A 167 8.88 -18.05 8.64
C GLU A 167 7.92 -19.25 8.45
N ALA A 168 7.39 -19.82 9.54
CA ALA A 168 6.51 -20.98 9.53
C ALA A 168 5.15 -20.75 8.84
N LEU A 169 4.65 -19.50 8.77
CA LEU A 169 3.34 -19.21 8.18
C LEU A 169 3.38 -18.93 6.67
N LEU A 170 4.50 -18.44 6.13
CA LEU A 170 4.61 -18.11 4.70
C LEU A 170 4.79 -19.34 3.79
N THR A 171 5.04 -20.53 4.36
CA THR A 171 5.19 -21.79 3.62
C THR A 171 3.95 -22.68 3.65
N SER A 172 2.89 -22.28 4.35
CA SER A 172 1.64 -23.06 4.39
C SER A 172 0.77 -22.76 3.16
N PRO A 173 0.47 -23.74 2.29
CA PRO A 173 -0.47 -23.58 1.18
C PRO A 173 -1.94 -23.46 1.63
N LEU A 174 -2.20 -23.42 2.94
CA LEU A 174 -3.54 -23.47 3.54
C LEU A 174 -3.69 -22.45 4.69
N ILE A 175 -3.34 -21.18 4.47
CA ILE A 175 -3.84 -20.13 5.39
C ILE A 175 -5.25 -19.74 4.91
N PRO A 176 -6.30 -20.03 5.69
CA PRO A 176 -7.59 -19.40 5.45
C PRO A 176 -7.43 -17.92 5.78
N VAL A 177 -7.81 -17.06 4.84
CA VAL A 177 -8.04 -15.64 5.09
C VAL A 177 -9.10 -15.59 6.19
N CYS A 178 -8.71 -15.27 7.43
CA CYS A 178 -9.67 -14.95 8.47
C CYS A 178 -10.26 -13.58 8.14
N LEU A 179 -11.48 -13.60 7.61
CA LEU A 179 -12.41 -12.46 7.58
C LEU A 179 -12.90 -12.16 9.00
#